data_AF-A0A8T5TJZ1-F1
#
_entry.id   AF-A0A8T5TJZ1-F1
#
_cell.length_a   1.000
_cell.length_b   1.000
_cell.length_c   1.000
_cell.angle_alpha   90.00
_cell.angle_beta   90.00
_cell.angle_gamma   90.00
#
_symmetry.space_group_name_H-M   'P 1'
#
loop_
_entity.id
_entity.type
_entity.pdbx_description
1 polymer ?
#
loop_
_entity_poly.entity_id
_entity_poly.type
_entity_poly.pdbx_seq_one_letter_code
_entity_poly.pdbx_strand_id
1 'polypeptide(L)'
;MLEVNRNENIEILSYSEVKKVEGYVGNYDVTVEKKPRYVNNDCNGCGACTEVCPITTSNYFDEHLGPRRAIDIAFGQAVPFLYDINREVCVECFSCVEACELDAIDFSQLPEEVTFKVGTIIVATGWDIYEPYGEYGYGKFENVITQPQLERILAPN
;
A
#
# COMPACT_ATOMS: atom_id res chain seq x y z
N MET A 1 7.92 -9.63 -9.08
CA MET A 1 6.54 -9.33 -8.64
C MET A 1 5.52 -10.16 -9.43
N LEU A 2 5.46 -10.03 -10.77
CA LEU A 2 4.49 -10.77 -11.59
C LEU A 2 4.59 -12.31 -11.49
N GLU A 3 5.81 -12.86 -11.42
CA GLU A 3 6.01 -14.32 -11.29
C GLU A 3 5.42 -14.86 -9.99
N VAL A 4 5.64 -14.16 -8.87
CA VAL A 4 5.10 -14.55 -7.56
C VAL A 4 3.58 -14.51 -7.58
N ASN A 5 2.99 -13.47 -8.17
CA ASN A 5 1.54 -13.29 -8.26
C ASN A 5 0.83 -14.33 -9.16
N ARG A 6 1.58 -15.05 -9.99
CA ARG A 6 1.04 -16.10 -10.87
C ARG A 6 1.38 -17.51 -10.39
N ASN A 7 2.08 -17.65 -9.26
CA ASN A 7 2.52 -18.93 -8.75
C ASN A 7 1.41 -19.60 -7.93
N GLU A 8 0.96 -20.77 -8.35
CA GLU A 8 -0.11 -21.53 -7.68
C GLU A 8 0.24 -21.99 -6.25
N ASN A 9 1.54 -22.04 -5.91
CA ASN A 9 2.00 -22.42 -4.57
C ASN A 9 2.25 -21.23 -3.66
N ILE A 10 1.98 -20.00 -4.12
CA ILE A 10 2.21 -18.77 -3.34
C ILE A 10 0.90 -17.98 -3.30
N GLU A 11 0.35 -17.84 -2.10
CA GLU A 11 -0.74 -16.91 -1.82
C GLU A 11 -0.15 -15.55 -1.41
N ILE A 12 -0.52 -14.48 -2.12
CA ILE A 12 -0.11 -13.11 -1.78
C ILE A 12 -1.21 -12.45 -0.95
N LEU A 13 -0.94 -12.22 0.33
CA LEU A 13 -1.76 -11.41 1.21
C LEU A 13 -1.23 -9.97 1.23
N SER A 14 -1.45 -9.24 0.14
CA SER A 14 -1.09 -7.81 0.07
C SER A 14 -1.95 -6.98 1.02
N TYR A 15 -1.43 -5.85 1.50
CA TYR A 15 -2.13 -4.95 2.43
C TYR A 15 -2.66 -5.69 3.68
N SER A 16 -1.84 -6.61 4.19
CA SER A 16 -2.15 -7.46 5.34
C SER A 16 -0.96 -7.49 6.29
N GLU A 17 -1.22 -7.67 7.59
CA GLU A 17 -0.20 -7.68 8.63
C GLU A 17 -0.36 -8.89 9.55
N VAL A 18 0.76 -9.51 9.94
CA VAL A 18 0.76 -10.55 10.96
C VAL A 18 0.46 -9.91 12.32
N LYS A 19 -0.63 -10.31 12.96
CA LYS A 19 -1.02 -9.84 14.31
C LYS A 19 -0.49 -10.73 15.41
N LYS A 20 -0.51 -12.04 15.18
CA LYS A 20 -0.23 -13.03 16.22
C LYS A 20 0.46 -14.25 15.64
N VAL A 21 1.47 -14.74 16.36
CA VAL A 21 2.16 -16.00 16.06
C VAL A 21 2.17 -16.83 17.34
N GLU A 22 1.56 -18.00 17.28
CA GLU A 22 1.53 -18.96 18.39
C GLU A 22 2.07 -20.31 17.94
N GLY A 23 2.50 -21.14 18.90
CA GLY A 23 3.00 -22.49 18.63
C GLY A 23 4.53 -22.58 18.66
N TYR A 24 5.08 -23.54 17.91
CA TYR A 24 6.50 -23.89 17.91
C TYR A 24 6.94 -24.35 16.52
N VAL A 25 8.25 -24.56 16.35
CA VAL A 25 8.86 -24.95 15.06
C VAL A 25 8.14 -26.17 14.47
N GLY A 26 7.65 -26.04 13.24
CA GLY A 26 6.89 -27.08 12.53
C GLY A 26 5.38 -27.07 12.77
N ASN A 27 4.87 -26.28 13.72
CA ASN A 27 3.44 -26.17 14.04
C ASN A 27 3.11 -24.78 14.61
N TYR A 28 3.10 -23.76 13.75
CA TYR A 28 2.65 -22.42 14.07
C TYR A 28 1.22 -22.19 13.65
N ASP A 29 0.48 -21.47 14.48
CA ASP A 29 -0.79 -20.83 14.15
C ASP A 29 -0.52 -19.33 14.02
N VAL A 30 -0.66 -18.79 12.80
CA VAL A 30 -0.36 -17.40 12.47
C VAL A 30 -1.65 -16.68 12.09
N THR A 31 -2.01 -15.67 12.87
CA THR A 31 -3.16 -14.80 12.58
C THR A 31 -2.69 -13.58 11.79
N VAL A 32 -3.28 -13.39 10.61
CA VAL A 32 -3.03 -12.28 9.70
C VAL A 32 -4.29 -11.43 9.62
N GLU A 33 -4.15 -10.12 9.85
CA GLU A 33 -5.20 -9.13 9.58
C GLU A 33 -5.07 -8.66 8.14
N LYS A 34 -6.10 -8.90 7.32
CA LYS A 34 -6.26 -8.29 6.01
C LYS A 34 -6.93 -6.93 6.20
N LYS A 35 -6.23 -5.86 5.86
CA LYS A 35 -6.77 -4.50 5.99
C LYS A 35 -7.77 -4.25 4.84
N PRO A 36 -8.87 -3.53 5.10
CA PRO A 36 -9.85 -3.22 4.06
C PRO A 36 -9.23 -2.22 3.08
N ARG A 37 -9.18 -2.58 1.80
CA ARG A 37 -8.79 -1.66 0.73
C ARG A 37 -9.93 -0.70 0.37
N TYR A 38 -11.15 -1.06 0.75
CA TYR A 38 -12.40 -0.44 0.30
C TYR A 38 -12.60 -0.52 -1.22
N VAL A 39 -11.84 -1.43 -1.84
CA VAL A 39 -11.86 -1.76 -3.26
C VAL A 39 -11.75 -3.27 -3.33
N ASN A 40 -12.63 -3.92 -4.10
CA ASN A 40 -12.66 -5.36 -4.26
C ASN A 40 -11.80 -5.80 -5.46
N ASN A 41 -11.77 -7.12 -5.73
CA ASN A 41 -10.94 -7.71 -6.78
C ASN A 41 -11.48 -7.48 -8.21
N ASP A 42 -12.66 -6.88 -8.37
CA ASP A 42 -13.20 -6.54 -9.69
C ASP A 42 -12.53 -5.28 -10.26
N CYS A 43 -11.77 -4.55 -9.44
CA CYS A 43 -10.99 -3.39 -9.89
C CYS A 43 -9.94 -3.80 -10.94
N ASN A 44 -9.95 -3.12 -12.08
CA ASN A 44 -8.99 -3.30 -13.17
C ASN A 44 -7.85 -2.27 -13.19
N GLY A 45 -7.86 -1.35 -12.23
CA GLY A 45 -6.86 -0.30 -12.10
C GLY A 45 -6.89 0.81 -13.16
N CYS A 46 -8.05 1.11 -13.75
CA CYS A 46 -8.16 2.10 -14.83
C CYS A 46 -7.85 3.56 -14.44
N GLY A 47 -7.94 3.92 -13.16
CA GLY A 47 -7.62 5.27 -12.65
C GLY A 47 -8.75 6.31 -12.68
N ALA A 48 -9.94 5.97 -13.21
CA ALA A 48 -11.08 6.90 -13.27
C ALA A 48 -11.48 7.47 -11.89
N CYS A 49 -11.40 6.64 -10.85
CA CYS A 49 -11.69 7.03 -9.47
C CYS A 49 -10.70 8.06 -8.89
N THR A 50 -9.44 8.05 -9.34
CA THR A 50 -8.38 8.95 -8.91
C THR A 50 -8.49 10.31 -9.58
N GLU A 51 -8.93 10.37 -10.83
CA GLU A 51 -9.16 11.63 -11.56
C GLU A 51 -10.24 12.50 -10.89
N VAL A 52 -11.30 11.88 -10.39
CA VAL A 52 -12.43 12.57 -9.75
C VAL A 52 -12.21 12.86 -8.26
N CYS A 53 -11.17 12.29 -7.63
CA CYS A 53 -10.93 12.44 -6.20
C CYS A 53 -10.49 13.89 -5.88
N PRO A 54 -11.26 14.65 -5.07
CA PRO A 54 -10.91 16.04 -4.77
C PRO A 54 -9.79 16.16 -3.73
N ILE A 55 -9.51 15.09 -2.99
CA ILE A 55 -8.52 15.10 -1.92
C ILE A 55 -7.14 14.79 -2.47
N THR A 56 -6.19 15.65 -2.10
CA THR A 56 -4.78 15.48 -2.36
C THR A 56 -4.04 15.38 -1.03
N THR A 57 -3.19 14.37 -0.90
CA THR A 57 -2.30 14.13 0.23
C THR A 57 -0.85 14.03 -0.26
N SER A 58 0.08 13.87 0.66
CA SER A 58 1.49 13.67 0.33
C SER A 58 1.75 12.23 -0.12
N ASN A 59 2.49 12.04 -1.20
CA ASN A 59 2.83 10.72 -1.71
C ASN A 59 3.97 10.09 -0.90
N TYR A 60 3.62 9.14 -0.02
CA TYR A 60 4.60 8.39 0.77
C TYR A 60 5.59 7.58 -0.08
N PHE A 61 5.16 7.07 -1.25
CA PHE A 61 6.03 6.27 -2.12
C PHE A 61 7.06 7.14 -2.86
N ASP A 62 6.71 8.40 -3.11
CA ASP A 62 7.60 9.39 -3.72
C ASP A 62 8.34 10.23 -2.68
N GLU A 63 8.57 9.71 -1.47
CA GLU A 63 9.32 10.42 -0.41
C GLU A 63 8.76 11.82 -0.12
N HIS A 64 7.43 11.94 -0.18
CA HIS A 64 6.69 13.19 0.03
C HIS A 64 6.94 14.31 -0.99
N LEU A 65 7.61 14.01 -2.11
CA LEU A 65 7.95 14.98 -3.17
C LEU A 65 6.77 15.37 -4.06
N GLY A 66 5.71 14.56 -4.07
CA GLY A 66 4.58 14.72 -4.98
C GLY A 66 3.22 14.57 -4.30
N PRO A 67 2.16 15.09 -4.94
CA PRO A 67 0.80 14.86 -4.51
C PRO A 67 0.34 13.43 -4.83
N ARG A 68 -0.52 12.89 -3.97
CA ARG A 68 -1.26 11.63 -4.14
C ARG A 68 -2.74 11.86 -3.89
N ARG A 69 -3.63 11.03 -4.44
CA ARG A 69 -5.08 11.10 -4.11
C ARG A 69 -5.41 10.21 -2.92
N ALA A 70 -6.60 10.40 -2.34
CA ALA A 70 -7.09 9.55 -1.26
C ALA A 70 -7.41 8.12 -1.74
N ILE A 71 -7.78 7.95 -3.01
CA ILE A 71 -7.86 6.65 -3.69
C ILE A 71 -6.78 6.59 -4.76
N ASP A 72 -5.87 5.63 -4.66
CA ASP A 72 -4.75 5.51 -5.58
C ASP A 72 -4.16 4.09 -5.60
N ILE A 73 -3.16 3.87 -6.46
CA ILE A 73 -2.29 2.70 -6.50
C ILE A 73 -0.86 3.10 -6.12
N ALA A 74 -0.13 2.24 -5.40
CA ALA A 74 1.19 2.56 -4.86
C ALA A 74 2.22 3.04 -5.91
N PHE A 75 2.21 2.46 -7.12
CA PHE A 75 2.97 2.91 -8.28
C PHE A 75 2.45 2.20 -9.55
N GLY A 76 2.83 2.67 -10.74
CA GLY A 76 2.27 2.23 -12.03
C GLY A 76 2.49 0.75 -12.40
N GLN A 77 3.30 0.02 -11.65
CA GLN A 77 3.57 -1.41 -11.85
C GLN A 77 3.35 -2.23 -10.57
N ALA A 78 2.55 -1.71 -9.63
CA ALA A 78 2.24 -2.38 -8.37
C ALA A 78 1.55 -3.73 -8.60
N VAL A 79 1.81 -4.67 -7.69
CA VAL A 79 1.24 -6.02 -7.71
C VAL A 79 0.71 -6.37 -6.31
N PRO A 80 -0.58 -6.70 -6.15
CA PRO A 80 -1.63 -6.69 -7.18
C PRO A 80 -1.92 -5.28 -7.71
N PHE A 81 -2.37 -5.18 -8.96
CA PHE A 81 -2.68 -3.91 -9.61
C PHE A 81 -4.08 -3.43 -9.20
N LEU A 82 -4.24 -3.17 -7.90
CA LEU A 82 -5.50 -2.79 -7.26
C LEU A 82 -5.33 -1.46 -6.54
N TYR A 83 -6.37 -0.65 -6.59
CA TYR A 83 -6.45 0.61 -5.86
C TYR A 83 -6.80 0.35 -4.40
N ASP A 84 -6.48 1.29 -3.53
CA ASP A 84 -6.94 1.33 -2.15
C ASP A 84 -7.34 2.75 -1.74
N ILE A 85 -8.21 2.85 -0.73
CA ILE A 85 -8.66 4.13 -0.18
C ILE A 85 -8.00 4.35 1.17
N ASN A 86 -7.22 5.43 1.28
CA ASN A 86 -6.73 5.92 2.56
C ASN A 86 -7.85 6.65 3.32
N ARG A 87 -8.42 5.99 4.32
CA ARG A 87 -9.50 6.51 5.16
C ARG A 87 -9.09 7.63 6.11
N GLU A 88 -7.80 7.80 6.39
CA GLU A 88 -7.33 8.88 7.26
C GLU A 88 -7.52 10.25 6.61
N VAL A 89 -7.51 10.30 5.27
CA VAL A 89 -7.66 11.54 4.49
C VAL A 89 -8.94 11.58 3.66
N CYS A 90 -9.61 10.45 3.45
CA CYS A 90 -10.85 10.38 2.69
C CYS A 90 -11.98 11.17 3.38
N VAL A 91 -12.68 12.02 2.62
CA VAL A 91 -13.83 12.82 3.11
C VAL A 91 -15.20 12.22 2.77
N GLU A 92 -15.24 10.99 2.23
CA GLU A 92 -16.49 10.29 1.90
C GLU A 92 -17.43 11.09 0.97
N CYS A 93 -16.87 11.77 -0.04
CA CYS A 93 -17.68 12.45 -1.06
C CYS A 93 -18.33 11.51 -2.09
N PHE A 94 -17.92 10.23 -2.09
CA PHE A 94 -18.40 9.15 -2.97
C PHE A 94 -18.25 9.38 -4.48
N SER A 95 -17.59 10.45 -4.94
CA SER A 95 -17.36 10.69 -6.38
C SER A 95 -16.60 9.55 -7.07
N CYS A 96 -15.69 8.88 -6.34
CA CYS A 96 -14.99 7.70 -6.85
C CYS A 96 -15.92 6.52 -7.14
N VAL A 97 -16.99 6.35 -6.34
CA VAL A 97 -17.99 5.29 -6.53
C VAL A 97 -18.76 5.53 -7.82
N GLU A 98 -19.23 6.77 -8.04
CA GLU A 98 -19.95 7.14 -9.26
C GLU A 98 -19.10 6.99 -10.53
N ALA A 99 -17.79 7.20 -10.43
CA ALA A 99 -16.85 7.05 -11.55
C ALA A 99 -16.44 5.60 -11.83
N CYS A 100 -16.73 4.65 -10.93
CA CYS A 100 -16.29 3.26 -11.07
C CYS A 100 -17.33 2.43 -11.84
N GLU A 101 -17.10 2.21 -13.14
CA GLU A 101 -18.02 1.41 -13.99
C GLU A 101 -18.15 -0.07 -13.58
N LEU A 102 -17.21 -0.57 -12.76
CA LEU A 102 -17.17 -1.97 -12.31
C LEU A 102 -17.76 -2.16 -10.91
N ASP A 103 -18.30 -1.11 -10.29
CA ASP A 103 -18.83 -1.14 -8.92
C ASP A 103 -17.85 -1.76 -7.90
N ALA A 104 -16.55 -1.57 -8.13
CA ALA A 104 -15.49 -2.23 -7.37
C ALA A 104 -15.21 -1.57 -6.00
N ILE A 105 -15.76 -0.38 -5.75
CA ILE A 105 -15.51 0.40 -4.53
C ILE A 105 -16.57 0.06 -3.47
N ASP A 106 -16.10 -0.41 -2.32
CA ASP A 106 -16.96 -0.85 -1.22
C ASP A 106 -16.46 -0.33 0.13
N PHE A 107 -17.10 0.74 0.63
CA PHE A 107 -16.80 1.33 1.93
C PHE A 107 -17.26 0.49 3.12
N SER A 108 -18.05 -0.56 2.90
CA SER A 108 -18.53 -1.46 3.96
C SER A 108 -17.51 -2.53 4.34
N GLN A 109 -16.41 -2.67 3.60
CA GLN A 109 -15.34 -3.60 3.93
C GLN A 109 -14.82 -3.37 5.35
N LEU A 110 -14.76 -4.46 6.12
CA LEU A 110 -14.17 -4.50 7.45
C LEU A 110 -12.84 -5.26 7.41
N PRO A 111 -11.92 -5.00 8.35
CA PRO A 111 -10.75 -5.85 8.52
C PRO A 111 -11.15 -7.32 8.74
N GLU A 112 -10.46 -8.23 8.07
CA GLU A 112 -10.67 -9.67 8.18
C GLU A 112 -9.46 -10.31 8.86
N GLU A 113 -9.68 -11.10 9.91
CA GLU A 113 -8.61 -11.92 10.49
C GLU A 113 -8.69 -13.36 9.98
N VAL A 114 -7.58 -13.84 9.41
CA VAL A 114 -7.47 -15.22 8.91
C VAL A 114 -6.30 -15.90 9.62
N THR A 115 -6.52 -17.13 10.06
CA THR A 115 -5.48 -17.93 10.74
C THR A 115 -4.96 -19.01 9.80
N PHE A 116 -3.63 -19.06 9.66
CA PHE A 116 -2.92 -20.02 8.83
C PHE A 116 -2.07 -20.94 9.69
N LYS A 117 -2.08 -22.23 9.36
CA LYS A 117 -1.15 -23.22 9.92
C LYS A 117 0.09 -23.29 9.06
N VAL A 118 1.25 -22.98 9.62
CA VAL A 118 2.53 -22.99 8.90
C VAL A 118 3.61 -23.70 9.70
N GLY A 119 4.55 -24.36 9.00
CA GLY A 119 5.67 -25.04 9.65
C GLY A 119 6.88 -24.12 9.91
N THR A 120 7.08 -23.13 9.03
CA THR A 120 8.27 -22.27 8.99
C THR A 120 7.86 -20.84 8.71
N ILE A 121 8.56 -19.89 9.33
CA ILE A 121 8.37 -18.45 9.13
C ILE A 121 9.70 -17.85 8.68
N ILE A 122 9.66 -17.02 7.63
CA ILE A 122 10.81 -16.28 7.12
C ILE A 122 10.51 -14.79 7.33
N VAL A 123 11.39 -14.08 8.04
CA VAL A 123 11.25 -12.63 8.28
C VAL A 123 12.08 -11.88 7.25
N ALA A 124 11.41 -11.07 6.45
CA ALA A 124 12.02 -10.27 5.39
C ALA A 124 11.36 -8.89 5.29
N THR A 125 11.15 -8.22 6.44
CA THR A 125 10.42 -6.94 6.55
C THR A 125 11.21 -5.72 6.08
N GLY A 126 12.44 -5.90 5.60
CA GLY A 126 13.26 -4.81 5.09
C GLY A 126 13.89 -3.94 6.17
N TRP A 127 13.99 -2.64 5.89
CA TRP A 127 14.71 -1.64 6.67
C TRP A 127 14.16 -0.24 6.34
N ASP A 128 14.37 0.73 7.24
CA ASP A 128 13.98 2.13 7.06
C ASP A 128 15.20 3.02 6.83
N ILE A 129 15.01 4.10 6.07
CA ILE A 129 16.05 5.08 5.75
C ILE A 129 16.32 5.97 6.96
N TYR A 130 17.60 6.27 7.18
CA TYR A 130 18.00 7.27 8.16
C TYR A 130 17.65 8.68 7.67
N GLU A 131 16.82 9.38 8.44
CA GLU A 131 16.57 10.81 8.24
C GLU A 131 17.65 11.65 8.95
N PRO A 132 18.47 12.43 8.21
CA PRO A 132 19.52 13.22 8.83
C PRO A 132 18.96 14.36 9.67
N TYR A 133 19.60 14.68 10.78
CA TYR A 133 19.19 15.80 11.65
C TYR A 133 20.39 16.63 12.10
N GLY A 134 20.12 17.83 12.63
CA GLY A 134 21.15 18.70 13.20
C GLY A 134 21.96 19.46 12.15
N GLU A 135 23.25 19.15 12.05
CA GLU A 135 24.27 19.94 11.34
C GLU A 135 24.15 19.88 9.81
N TYR A 136 23.49 18.84 9.27
CA TYR A 136 23.39 18.65 7.82
C TYR A 136 22.29 19.51 7.16
N GLY A 137 21.42 20.14 7.95
CA GLY A 137 20.40 21.05 7.42
C GLY A 137 19.26 20.38 6.64
N TYR A 138 19.10 19.06 6.74
CA TYR A 138 17.92 18.35 6.22
C TYR A 138 16.64 18.87 6.88
N GLY A 139 15.61 19.10 6.08
CA GLY A 139 14.36 19.77 6.49
C GLY A 139 14.47 21.29 6.69
N LYS A 140 15.66 21.90 6.57
CA LYS A 140 15.87 23.36 6.62
C LYS A 140 16.25 23.96 5.28
N PHE A 141 17.09 23.27 4.51
CA PHE A 141 17.53 23.70 3.19
C PHE A 141 16.87 22.83 2.11
N GLU A 142 16.19 23.45 1.16
CA GLU A 142 15.45 22.75 0.10
C GLU A 142 16.34 21.83 -0.77
N ASN A 143 17.61 22.18 -0.92
CA ASN A 143 18.56 21.44 -1.74
C ASN A 143 19.29 20.31 -0.97
N VAL A 144 18.99 20.12 0.33
CA VAL A 144 19.50 18.99 1.11
C VAL A 144 18.44 17.91 1.11
N ILE A 145 18.65 16.89 0.28
CA ILE A 145 17.74 15.76 0.09
C ILE A 145 18.39 14.43 0.51
N THR A 146 17.57 13.42 0.80
CA THR A 146 18.03 12.05 1.06
C THR A 146 18.33 11.30 -0.24
N GLN A 147 19.04 10.18 -0.12
CA GLN A 147 19.28 9.31 -1.27
C GLN A 147 17.98 8.79 -1.90
N PRO A 148 16.97 8.29 -1.15
CA PRO A 148 15.67 7.92 -1.73
C PRO A 148 14.97 9.06 -2.45
N GLN A 149 14.99 10.27 -1.91
CA GLN A 149 14.41 11.44 -2.58
C GLN A 149 15.08 11.66 -3.95
N LEU A 150 16.41 11.58 -4.00
CA LEU A 150 17.14 11.64 -5.27
C LEU A 150 16.74 10.49 -6.22
N GLU A 151 16.62 9.27 -5.71
CA GLU A 151 16.17 8.11 -6.51
C GLU A 151 14.77 8.33 -7.10
N ARG A 152 13.82 8.87 -6.32
CA ARG A 152 12.47 9.22 -6.80
C ARG A 152 12.50 10.33 -7.85
N ILE A 153 13.35 11.36 -7.68
CA ILE A 153 13.52 12.44 -8.67
C ILE A 153 14.08 11.91 -10.00
N LEU A 154 15.01 10.96 -9.95
CA LEU A 154 15.64 10.38 -11.13
C LEU A 154 14.82 9.25 -11.76
N ALA A 155 13.82 8.72 -11.04
CA ALA A 155 13.01 7.62 -11.52
C ALA A 155 12.21 8.03 -12.77
N PRO A 156 12.22 7.23 -13.85
CA PRO A 156 11.31 7.44 -14.97
C PRO A 156 9.88 7.18 -14.51
N ASN A 157 9.00 8.17 -14.67
CA ASN A 157 7.55 8.03 -14.47
C ASN A 157 6.94 7.10 -15.51
#